data_AF-A0A2U0S8T5-F1
#
_entry.id   AF-A0A2U0S8T5-F1
#
_cell.length_a   1.000
_cell.length_b   1.000
_cell.length_c   1.000
_cell.angle_alpha   90.00
_cell.angle_beta   90.00
_cell.angle_gamma   90.00
#
_symmetry.space_group_name_H-M   'P 1'
#
loop_
_entity.id
_entity.type
_entity.pdbx_description
1 polymer ?
#
loop_
_entity_poly.entity_id
_entity_poly.type
_entity_poly.pdbx_seq_one_letter_code
_entity_poly.pdbx_strand_id
1 'polypeptide(L)' 'DKSLREIWNDLQNDEFYLKVRDKRNLKGKCGVCEYREICGGCRTRAEYYTGDIFESDPACAYIPQVLRQ' A
#
# COMPACT_ATOMS: atom_id res chain seq x y z
N ASP A 1 -27.52 13.66 3.63
CA ASP A 1 -26.34 13.21 4.39
C ASP A 1 -26.32 11.70 4.49
N LYS A 2 -25.14 11.09 4.31
CA LYS A 2 -24.94 9.65 4.56
C LYS A 2 -24.55 9.44 6.01
N SER A 3 -25.06 8.38 6.62
CA SER A 3 -24.59 7.90 7.92
C SER A 3 -23.15 7.38 7.82
N LEU A 4 -22.44 7.35 8.95
CA LEU A 4 -21.10 6.75 9.01
C LEU A 4 -21.10 5.28 8.56
N ARG A 5 -22.19 4.55 8.83
CA ARG A 5 -22.33 3.15 8.40
C ARG A 5 -22.40 3.04 6.88
N GLU A 6 -23.14 3.93 6.22
CA GLU A 6 -23.21 3.96 4.76
C GLU A 6 -21.87 4.34 4.14
N ILE A 7 -21.22 5.38 4.65
CA ILE A 7 -19.87 5.79 4.18
C ILE A 7 -18.88 4.63 4.33
N TRP A 8 -18.90 3.93 5.47
CA TRP A 8 -18.04 2.79 5.70
C TRP A 8 -18.32 1.63 4.73
N ASN A 9 -19.59 1.30 4.50
CA ASN A 9 -19.99 0.26 3.56
C ASN A 9 -19.58 0.60 2.13
N ASP A 10 -19.75 1.84 1.70
CA ASP A 10 -19.31 2.29 0.37
C ASP A 10 -17.79 2.11 0.23
N LEU A 11 -17.01 2.52 1.24
CA LEU A 11 -15.56 2.36 1.25
C LEU A 11 -15.11 0.89 1.19
N GLN A 12 -15.84 -0.04 1.82
CA GLN A 12 -15.50 -1.47 1.76
C GLN A 12 -15.72 -2.06 0.36
N ASN A 13 -16.57 -1.45 -0.47
CA ASN A 13 -16.92 -1.94 -1.81
C ASN A 13 -16.29 -1.13 -2.94
N ASP A 14 -15.58 -0.04 -2.62
CA ASP A 14 -14.89 0.81 -3.59
C ASP A 14 -13.71 0.07 -4.24
N GLU A 15 -13.65 0.08 -5.57
CA GLU A 15 -12.64 -0.67 -6.34
C GLU A 15 -11.22 -0.20 -6.02
N PHE A 16 -11.02 1.11 -5.88
CA PHE A 16 -9.71 1.66 -5.55
C PHE A 16 -9.29 1.26 -4.14
N TYR A 17 -10.21 1.35 -3.17
CA TYR A 17 -9.91 0.97 -1.80
C TYR A 17 -9.60 -0.53 -1.68
N LEU A 18 -10.32 -1.38 -2.42
CA LEU A 18 -10.02 -2.81 -2.52
C LEU A 18 -8.62 -3.05 -3.07
N LYS A 19 -8.19 -2.33 -4.11
CA LYS A 19 -6.83 -2.42 -4.66
C LYS A 19 -5.77 -1.96 -3.65
N VAL A 20 -5.99 -0.87 -2.92
CA VAL A 20 -5.07 -0.36 -1.88
C VAL A 20 -4.91 -1.35 -0.72
N ARG A 21 -5.96 -2.10 -0.38
CA ARG A 21 -5.91 -3.13 0.67
C ARG A 21 -5.16 -4.39 0.25
N ASP A 22 -5.22 -4.74 -1.02
CA ASP A 22 -4.55 -5.92 -1.56
C ASP A 22 -3.02 -5.72 -1.65
N LYS A 23 -2.29 -6.37 -0.74
CA LYS A 23 -0.83 -6.27 -0.65
C LYS A 23 -0.09 -6.86 -1.84
N ARG A 24 -0.76 -7.67 -2.66
CA ARG A 24 -0.19 -8.22 -3.90
C ARG A 24 0.02 -7.14 -4.96
N ASN A 25 -0.64 -5.99 -4.83
CA ASN A 25 -0.46 -4.85 -5.74
C ASN A 25 0.81 -4.05 -5.46
N LEU A 26 1.47 -4.25 -4.31
CA LEU A 26 2.70 -3.52 -3.97
C LEU A 26 3.84 -3.86 -4.94
N LYS A 27 4.56 -2.82 -5.38
CA LYS A 27 5.69 -2.89 -6.30
C LYS A 27 7.02 -2.65 -5.60
N GLY A 28 8.11 -2.72 -6.37
CA GLY A 28 9.47 -2.51 -5.91
C GLY A 28 9.84 -3.45 -4.75
N LYS A 29 10.67 -2.95 -3.82
CA LYS A 29 11.10 -3.74 -2.65
C LYS A 29 9.94 -4.15 -1.75
N CYS A 30 8.86 -3.37 -1.71
CA CYS A 30 7.68 -3.69 -0.90
C CYS A 30 6.92 -4.92 -1.43
N GLY A 31 6.93 -5.17 -2.75
CA GLY A 31 6.26 -6.33 -3.35
C GLY A 31 6.87 -7.69 -2.96
N VAL A 32 8.16 -7.70 -2.64
CA VAL A 32 8.93 -8.90 -2.27
C VAL A 32 9.33 -8.93 -0.78
N CYS A 33 8.91 -7.93 0.00
CA CYS A 33 9.27 -7.81 1.40
C CYS A 33 8.56 -8.87 2.26
N GLU A 34 9.31 -9.53 3.14
CA GLU A 34 8.82 -10.48 4.13
C GLU A 34 7.82 -9.87 5.13
N TYR A 35 7.75 -8.54 5.21
CA TYR A 35 6.81 -7.81 6.07
C TYR A 35 5.60 -7.22 5.34
N ARG A 36 5.41 -7.51 4.04
CA ARG A 36 4.37 -6.86 3.21
C ARG A 36 2.92 -7.02 3.70
N GLU A 37 2.65 -8.07 4.49
CA GLU A 37 1.29 -8.34 4.98
C GLU A 37 0.92 -7.41 6.15
N ILE A 38 1.92 -6.95 6.91
CA ILE A 38 1.73 -6.04 8.08
C ILE A 38 2.20 -4.61 7.80
N CYS A 39 3.09 -4.44 6.83
CA CYS A 39 3.67 -3.17 6.43
C CYS A 39 3.50 -2.97 4.92
N GLY A 40 3.53 -1.73 4.46
CA GLY A 40 3.76 -1.40 3.06
C GLY A 40 4.63 -0.17 2.89
N GLY A 41 4.85 0.57 3.98
CA GLY A 41 5.27 1.97 3.96
C GLY A 41 4.07 2.93 3.88
N CYS A 42 4.36 4.22 3.84
CA CYS A 42 3.39 5.28 3.62
C CYS A 42 2.94 5.29 2.15
N ARG A 43 1.62 5.19 1.89
CA ARG A 43 1.06 5.11 0.53
C ARG A 43 1.03 6.49 -0.14
N THR A 44 0.59 7.51 0.60
CA THR A 44 0.62 8.91 0.14
C THR A 44 2.02 9.38 -0.21
N ARG A 45 3.04 8.92 0.55
CA ARG A 45 4.44 9.24 0.25
C ARG A 45 4.94 8.55 -1.03
N ALA A 46 4.57 7.29 -1.26
CA ALA A 46 4.88 6.62 -2.51
C ALA A 46 4.28 7.41 -3.68
N GLU A 47 2.98 7.70 -3.64
CA GLU A 47 2.29 8.48 -4.67
C GLU A 47 2.93 9.85 -4.93
N TYR A 48 3.23 10.62 -3.87
CA TYR A 48 3.83 11.96 -4.01
C TYR A 48 5.19 11.94 -4.73
N TYR A 49 6.04 10.95 -4.42
CA TYR A 49 7.41 10.91 -4.96
C TYR A 49 7.54 10.12 -6.27
N THR A 50 6.67 9.14 -6.53
CA THR A 50 6.79 8.24 -7.70
C THR A 50 5.67 8.42 -8.71
N GLY A 51 4.56 9.07 -8.33
CA GLY A 51 3.32 9.08 -9.10
C GLY A 51 2.53 7.76 -9.03
N ASP A 52 2.95 6.81 -8.20
CA ASP A 52 2.32 5.49 -8.07
C ASP A 52 2.14 5.11 -6.58
N ILE A 53 0.89 5.05 -6.14
CA ILE A 53 0.52 4.69 -4.75
C ILE A 53 0.95 3.28 -4.34
N PHE A 54 1.20 2.41 -5.33
CA PHE A 54 1.63 1.02 -5.11
C PHE A 54 3.15 0.85 -5.10
N GLU A 55 3.90 1.89 -5.45
CA GLU A 55 5.35 1.84 -5.39
C GLU A 55 5.90 1.75 -3.97
N SER A 56 7.19 1.44 -3.89
CA SER A 56 7.91 1.39 -2.62
C SER A 56 7.97 2.77 -1.97
N ASP A 57 7.81 2.78 -0.65
CA ASP A 57 7.97 3.99 0.15
C ASP A 57 9.46 4.42 0.17
N PRO A 58 9.81 5.60 -0.38
CA PRO A 58 11.20 6.04 -0.49
C PRO A 58 11.90 6.25 0.86
N ALA A 59 11.17 6.49 1.94
CA ALA A 59 11.77 6.72 3.27
C ALA A 59 12.01 5.41 4.05
N CYS A 60 11.57 4.27 3.54
CA CYS A 60 11.83 3.00 4.18
C CYS A 60 13.33 2.67 4.07
N ALA A 61 14.05 2.54 5.18
CA ALA A 61 15.47 2.16 5.18
C ALA A 61 15.68 0.63 5.10
N TYR A 62 14.64 -0.16 5.30
CA TYR A 62 14.74 -1.63 5.32
C TYR A 62 15.02 -2.19 3.91
N ILE A 63 15.92 -3.17 3.84
CA ILE A 63 16.17 -3.99 2.67
C ILE A 63 15.64 -5.41 2.94
N PRO A 64 14.63 -5.87 2.16
CA PRO A 64 14.11 -7.24 2.24
C PRO A 64 15.21 -8.29 2.22
N GLN A 65 15.06 -9.36 3.00
CA GLN A 65 16.04 -10.47 3.04
C GLN A 65 16.38 -10.99 1.63
N VAL A 66 15.37 -11.14 0.77
CA VAL A 66 15.53 -11.64 -0.61
C VAL A 66 16.29 -10.68 -1.54
N LEU A 67 16.54 -9.45 -1.12
CA LEU A 67 17.28 -8.44 -1.89
C LEU A 67 18.69 -8.17 -1.33
N ARG A 68 19.09 -8.86 -0.25
CA ARG A 68 20.45 -8.75 0.30
C ARG A 68 21.37 -9.71 -0.47
N GLN A 69 22.52 -9.20 -0.91
CA GLN A 69 23.60 -10.01 -1.49
C GLN A 69 24.45 -10.61 -0.38
#